data_AF-A0A6I5NZ31-F1
#
_entry.id   AF-A0A6I5NZ31-F1
#
_cell.length_a   1.000
_cell.length_b   1.000
_cell.length_c   1.000
_cell.angle_alpha   90.00
_cell.angle_beta   90.00
_cell.angle_gamma   90.00
#
_symmetry.space_group_name_H-M   'P 1'
#
loop_
_entity.id
_entity.type
_entity.pdbx_description
1 polymer ?
#
loop_
_entity_poly.entity_id
_entity_poly.type
_entity_poly.pdbx_seq_one_letter_code
_entity_poly.pdbx_strand_id
1 'polypeptide(L)'
;MGGYVLEQLKQRGWETESLTLRRNLLRGEGQTEFLAAVDRADLILLAFPLYIDSLPFLLMKSLEAIAQHLSTHAPERPKRLVAMTNNGFPEAHHNALALAICQQFASDTGMIWAGGLALGAGEAVIGSQPLEDTQRAGRPPVKHVIQALDMASAALAEGQVIPGEAAKLMAKTPIPLVPLGLWRWLFIKMAKQHWRQGAAGNQVNEAALFAQPYAEVKPS
;
A
#
# COMPACT_ATOMS: atom_id res chain seq x y z
N MET A 1 4.17 6.78 -0.52
CA MET A 1 2.88 7.00 -1.22
C MET A 1 1.92 7.78 -0.34
N GLY A 2 1.44 7.24 0.80
CA GLY A 2 0.51 7.97 1.69
C GLY A 2 1.02 9.35 2.13
N GLY A 3 2.26 9.45 2.63
CA GLY A 3 2.86 10.74 3.01
C GLY A 3 2.92 11.77 1.88
N TYR A 4 3.17 11.34 0.64
CA TYR A 4 3.16 12.22 -0.53
C TYR A 4 1.77 12.81 -0.77
N VAL A 5 0.73 11.97 -0.68
CA VAL A 5 -0.66 12.43 -0.86
C VAL A 5 -1.08 13.38 0.25
N LEU A 6 -0.68 13.11 1.51
CA LEU A 6 -0.94 14.02 2.62
C LEU A 6 -0.26 15.38 2.39
N GLU A 7 0.99 15.41 1.95
CA GLU A 7 1.68 16.68 1.64
C GLU A 7 0.98 17.44 0.50
N GLN A 8 0.57 16.74 -0.56
CA GLN A 8 -0.20 17.34 -1.65
C GLN A 8 -1.58 17.88 -1.20
N LEU A 9 -2.26 17.21 -0.26
CA LEU A 9 -3.53 17.66 0.31
C LEU A 9 -3.31 18.89 1.21
N LYS A 10 -2.25 18.88 2.02
CA LYS A 10 -1.86 20.01 2.88
C LYS A 10 -1.59 21.27 2.07
N GLN A 11 -0.89 21.17 0.94
CA GLN A 11 -0.67 22.28 0.01
C GLN A 11 -1.97 22.82 -0.60
N ARG A 12 -3.06 22.04 -0.59
CA ARG A 12 -4.40 22.41 -1.06
C ARG A 12 -5.33 22.84 0.09
N GLY A 13 -4.79 23.12 1.27
CA GLY A 13 -5.51 23.67 2.41
C GLY A 13 -6.17 22.63 3.32
N TRP A 14 -5.87 21.34 3.17
CA TRP A 14 -6.38 20.31 4.09
C TRP A 14 -5.52 20.23 5.35
N GLU A 15 -6.17 20.03 6.49
CA GLU A 15 -5.48 19.55 7.69
C GLU A 15 -5.19 18.05 7.52
N THR A 16 -3.96 17.64 7.83
CA THR A 16 -3.52 16.26 7.62
C THR A 16 -2.84 15.70 8.87
N GLU A 17 -3.23 14.49 9.24
CA GLU A 17 -2.65 13.71 10.33
C GLU A 17 -2.20 12.35 9.80
N SER A 18 -1.12 11.79 10.36
CA SER A 18 -0.61 10.46 9.97
C SER A 18 -0.37 9.59 11.19
N LEU A 19 -1.07 8.46 11.27
CA LEU A 19 -0.94 7.48 12.34
C LEU A 19 -0.28 6.21 11.83
N THR A 20 0.77 5.75 12.52
CA THR A 20 1.38 4.44 12.23
C THR A 20 0.69 3.38 13.09
N LEU A 21 0.10 2.37 12.44
CA LEU A 21 -0.56 1.27 13.15
C LEU A 21 0.46 0.45 13.95
N ARG A 22 0.35 0.50 15.27
CA ARG A 22 1.17 -0.25 16.24
C ARG A 22 0.23 -0.93 17.24
N ARG A 23 0.69 -2.00 17.90
CA ARG A 23 -0.17 -2.74 18.86
C ARG A 23 -0.72 -1.88 20.00
N ASN A 24 0.03 -0.88 20.45
CA ASN A 24 -0.39 0.03 21.52
C ASN A 24 -1.46 1.04 21.06
N LEU A 25 -1.51 1.37 19.77
CA LEU A 25 -2.53 2.26 19.20
C LEU A 25 -3.94 1.68 19.34
N LEU A 26 -4.07 0.35 19.49
CA LEU A 26 -5.36 -0.32 19.61
C LEU A 26 -5.67 -0.74 21.06
N ARG A 27 -5.10 -0.05 22.05
CA ARG A 27 -5.31 -0.33 23.48
C ARG A 27 -5.38 0.94 24.31
N GLY A 28 -6.28 0.96 25.30
CA GLY A 28 -6.37 2.03 26.31
C GLY A 28 -6.48 3.41 25.67
N GLU A 29 -5.70 4.36 26.18
CA GLU A 29 -5.65 5.74 25.67
C GLU A 29 -5.32 5.84 24.17
N GLY A 30 -4.43 4.98 23.67
CA GLY A 30 -4.07 4.97 22.24
C GLY A 30 -5.25 4.64 21.33
N GLN A 31 -6.16 3.76 21.78
CA GLN A 31 -7.37 3.46 21.02
C GLN A 31 -8.33 4.64 21.03
N THR A 32 -8.46 5.33 22.17
CA THR A 32 -9.29 6.54 22.28
C THR A 32 -8.78 7.64 21.34
N GLU A 33 -7.47 7.90 21.32
CA GLU A 33 -6.87 8.89 20.42
C GLU A 33 -7.05 8.53 18.94
N PHE A 34 -6.86 7.25 18.61
CA PHE A 34 -7.07 6.74 17.25
C PHE A 34 -8.51 6.94 16.78
N LEU A 35 -9.51 6.59 17.61
CA LEU A 35 -10.92 6.75 17.28
C LEU A 35 -11.32 8.24 17.22
N ALA A 36 -10.76 9.07 18.10
CA ALA A 36 -10.96 10.52 18.02
C ALA A 36 -10.40 11.11 16.71
N ALA A 37 -9.26 10.61 16.21
CA ALA A 37 -8.74 11.01 14.90
C ALA A 37 -9.66 10.56 13.76
N VAL A 38 -10.25 9.36 13.86
CA VAL A 38 -11.26 8.87 12.93
C VAL A 38 -12.49 9.78 12.93
N ASP A 39 -12.95 10.24 14.10
CA ASP A 39 -14.11 11.14 14.24
C ASP A 39 -13.89 12.49 13.55
N ARG A 40 -12.70 13.08 13.71
CA ARG A 40 -12.32 14.35 13.06
C ARG A 40 -12.12 14.22 11.55
N ALA A 41 -11.76 13.03 11.06
CA ALA A 41 -11.40 12.84 9.66
C ALA A 41 -12.61 12.84 8.72
N ASP A 42 -12.54 13.65 7.66
CA ASP A 42 -13.46 13.61 6.53
C ASP A 42 -13.02 12.62 5.45
N LEU A 43 -11.71 12.39 5.36
CA LEU A 43 -11.06 11.47 4.43
C LEU A 43 -10.07 10.60 5.20
N ILE A 44 -10.27 9.28 5.15
CA ILE A 44 -9.38 8.28 5.73
C ILE A 44 -8.56 7.65 4.60
N LEU A 45 -7.23 7.79 4.69
CA LEU A 45 -6.28 7.19 3.74
C LEU A 45 -5.58 5.98 4.38
N LEU A 46 -5.79 4.80 3.80
CA LEU A 46 -5.09 3.58 4.17
C LEU A 46 -3.86 3.41 3.25
N ALA A 47 -2.65 3.37 3.81
CA ALA A 47 -1.44 3.07 3.07
C ALA A 47 -0.74 1.84 3.66
N PHE A 48 -0.66 0.75 2.89
CA PHE A 48 -0.16 -0.52 3.43
C PHE A 48 0.47 -1.44 2.36
N PRO A 49 1.50 -2.23 2.71
CA PRO A 49 1.98 -3.31 1.86
C PRO A 49 0.99 -4.48 1.83
N LEU A 50 0.96 -5.22 0.72
CA LEU A 50 0.22 -6.46 0.58
C LEU A 50 0.87 -7.59 1.39
N TYR A 51 0.07 -8.32 2.18
CA TYR A 51 0.50 -9.50 2.93
C TYR A 51 -0.43 -10.68 2.60
N ILE A 52 0.09 -11.71 1.93
CA ILE A 52 -0.65 -12.94 1.56
C ILE A 52 -2.03 -12.58 0.97
N ASP A 53 -2.01 -11.83 -0.14
CA ASP A 53 -3.18 -11.34 -0.89
C ASP A 53 -4.23 -10.53 -0.10
N SER A 54 -3.91 -10.13 1.14
CA SER A 54 -4.84 -9.44 2.04
C SER A 54 -4.18 -8.31 2.84
N LEU A 55 -4.97 -7.70 3.71
CA LEU A 55 -4.59 -6.61 4.60
C LEU A 55 -3.66 -7.12 5.72
N PRO A 56 -2.66 -6.34 6.14
CA PRO A 56 -1.88 -6.66 7.34
C PRO A 56 -2.77 -6.81 8.58
N PHE A 57 -2.40 -7.71 9.50
CA PHE A 57 -3.16 -7.99 10.73
C PHE A 57 -3.58 -6.73 11.50
N LEU A 58 -2.65 -5.80 11.70
CA LEU A 58 -2.93 -4.56 12.43
C LEU A 58 -3.94 -3.67 11.70
N LEU A 59 -3.92 -3.66 10.36
CA LEU A 59 -4.90 -2.93 9.59
C LEU A 59 -6.29 -3.57 9.72
N MET A 60 -6.40 -4.89 9.66
CA MET A 60 -7.68 -5.58 9.91
C MET A 60 -8.24 -5.23 11.29
N LYS A 61 -7.40 -5.26 12.34
CA LYS A 61 -7.83 -4.88 13.70
C LYS A 61 -8.24 -3.41 13.81
N SER A 62 -7.56 -2.51 13.11
CA SER A 62 -7.98 -1.11 13.05
C SER A 62 -9.33 -0.94 12.35
N LEU A 63 -9.58 -1.66 11.25
CA LEU A 63 -10.88 -1.62 10.57
C LEU A 63 -12.01 -2.17 11.45
N GLU A 64 -11.79 -3.29 12.16
CA GLU A 64 -12.75 -3.82 13.14
C GLU A 64 -13.10 -2.77 14.21
N ALA A 65 -12.10 -2.09 14.77
CA ALA A 65 -12.30 -1.04 15.77
C ALA A 65 -13.07 0.17 15.21
N ILE A 66 -12.76 0.59 13.98
CA ILE A 66 -13.49 1.67 13.30
C ILE A 66 -14.95 1.28 13.07
N ALA A 67 -15.21 0.08 12.55
CA ALA A 67 -16.59 -0.39 12.32
C ALA A 67 -17.39 -0.43 13.63
N GLN A 68 -16.80 -0.96 14.71
CA GLN A 68 -17.44 -0.97 16.01
C GLN A 68 -17.76 0.44 16.51
N HIS A 69 -16.79 1.37 16.38
CA HIS A 69 -16.97 2.77 16.80
C HIS A 69 -18.09 3.46 16.03
N LEU A 70 -18.10 3.36 14.70
CA LEU A 70 -19.11 3.99 13.84
C LEU A 70 -20.51 3.40 14.02
N SER A 71 -20.62 2.14 14.45
CA SER A 71 -21.92 1.52 14.75
C SER A 71 -22.62 2.14 15.96
N THR A 72 -21.85 2.79 16.84
CA THR A 72 -22.35 3.46 18.06
C THR A 72 -22.25 4.98 18.00
N HIS A 73 -21.39 5.50 17.11
CA HIS A 73 -21.12 6.92 16.91
C HIS A 73 -21.24 7.26 15.42
N ALA A 74 -22.48 7.30 14.92
CA ALA A 74 -22.74 7.62 13.53
C ALA A 74 -22.27 9.05 13.22
N PRO A 75 -21.45 9.25 12.17
CA PRO A 75 -20.97 10.58 11.82
C PRO A 75 -22.09 11.41 11.19
N GLU A 76 -22.07 12.73 11.41
CA GLU A 76 -23.06 13.66 10.81
C GLU A 76 -23.04 13.64 9.27
N ARG A 77 -21.89 13.34 8.67
CA ARG A 77 -21.70 13.18 7.23
C ARG A 77 -20.90 11.90 6.93
N PRO A 78 -21.19 11.22 5.81
CA PRO A 78 -20.39 10.07 5.38
C PRO A 78 -18.92 10.43 5.22
N LYS A 79 -18.06 9.66 5.90
CA LYS A 79 -16.60 9.76 5.74
C LYS A 79 -16.19 9.15 4.40
N ARG A 80 -15.07 9.61 3.84
CA ARG A 80 -14.52 9.07 2.59
C ARG A 80 -13.36 8.13 2.89
N LEU A 81 -13.28 7.01 2.18
CA LEU A 81 -12.21 6.03 2.34
C LEU A 81 -11.42 5.88 1.04
N VAL A 82 -10.09 5.97 1.13
CA VAL A 82 -9.16 5.69 0.04
C VAL A 82 -8.13 4.66 0.50
N ALA A 83 -7.76 3.73 -0.38
CA ALA A 83 -6.69 2.77 -0.11
C ALA A 83 -5.56 2.86 -1.13
N MET A 84 -4.33 2.77 -0.63
CA MET A 84 -3.11 2.73 -1.42
C MET A 84 -2.28 1.54 -0.97
N THR A 85 -1.95 0.67 -1.91
CA THR A 85 -1.23 -0.56 -1.59
C THR A 85 -0.19 -0.90 -2.64
N ASN A 86 0.85 -1.59 -2.20
CA ASN A 86 1.92 -2.09 -3.03
C ASN A 86 2.24 -3.54 -2.71
N ASN A 87 2.79 -4.27 -3.69
CA ASN A 87 3.24 -5.65 -3.50
C ASN A 87 4.67 -5.86 -4.04
N GLY A 88 5.26 -7.01 -3.73
CA GLY A 88 6.59 -7.42 -4.18
C GLY A 88 6.63 -8.10 -5.55
N PHE A 89 5.50 -8.29 -6.22
CA PHE A 89 5.37 -8.90 -7.54
C PHE A 89 5.36 -7.83 -8.65
N PRO A 90 5.78 -8.14 -9.88
CA PRO A 90 5.78 -7.14 -10.95
C PRO A 90 4.36 -6.67 -11.33
N GLU A 91 3.32 -7.46 -11.08
CA GLU A 91 1.95 -7.12 -11.42
C GLU A 91 1.19 -6.43 -10.28
N ALA A 92 0.53 -5.30 -10.58
CA ALA A 92 -0.29 -4.60 -9.60
C ALA A 92 -1.58 -5.36 -9.22
N HIS A 93 -2.05 -6.31 -10.04
CA HIS A 93 -3.33 -6.99 -9.84
C HIS A 93 -3.38 -7.89 -8.60
N HIS A 94 -2.24 -8.33 -8.07
CA HIS A 94 -2.19 -9.07 -6.79
C HIS A 94 -2.81 -8.27 -5.63
N ASN A 95 -2.89 -6.94 -5.75
CA ASN A 95 -3.53 -6.08 -4.76
C ASN A 95 -5.07 -6.03 -4.88
N ALA A 96 -5.67 -6.59 -5.94
CA ALA A 96 -7.09 -6.39 -6.25
C ALA A 96 -8.01 -6.86 -5.12
N LEU A 97 -7.70 -8.00 -4.49
CA LEU A 97 -8.48 -8.52 -3.37
C LEU A 97 -8.41 -7.59 -2.15
N ALA A 98 -7.22 -7.11 -1.79
CA ALA A 98 -7.05 -6.17 -0.69
C ALA A 98 -7.84 -4.86 -0.90
N LEU A 99 -7.84 -4.32 -2.13
CA LEU A 99 -8.64 -3.15 -2.47
C LEU A 99 -10.15 -3.43 -2.42
N ALA A 100 -10.59 -4.62 -2.87
CA ALA A 100 -11.98 -5.03 -2.79
C ALA A 100 -12.45 -5.15 -1.32
N ILE A 101 -11.60 -5.66 -0.42
CA ILE A 101 -11.89 -5.69 1.02
C ILE A 101 -12.08 -4.27 1.57
N CYS A 102 -11.21 -3.32 1.22
CA CYS A 102 -11.37 -1.92 1.65
C CYS A 102 -12.65 -1.28 1.08
N GLN A 103 -12.98 -1.56 -0.18
CA GLN A 103 -14.21 -1.07 -0.80
C GLN A 103 -15.45 -1.64 -0.10
N GLN A 104 -15.45 -2.95 0.20
CA GLN A 104 -16.54 -3.59 0.93
C GLN A 104 -16.66 -3.01 2.34
N PHE A 105 -15.55 -2.82 3.03
CA PHE A 105 -15.54 -2.16 4.34
C PHE A 105 -16.16 -0.76 4.30
N ALA A 106 -15.86 0.04 3.26
CA ALA A 106 -16.49 1.35 3.10
C ALA A 106 -18.02 1.21 2.98
N SER A 107 -18.48 0.26 2.15
CA SER A 107 -19.91 -0.03 2.00
C SER A 107 -20.56 -0.44 3.32
N ASP A 108 -19.94 -1.35 4.07
CA ASP A 108 -20.49 -1.91 5.32
C ASP A 108 -20.54 -0.90 6.46
N THR A 109 -19.69 0.13 6.41
CA THR A 109 -19.60 1.19 7.43
C THR A 109 -20.28 2.51 7.03
N GLY A 110 -20.96 2.54 5.87
CA GLY A 110 -21.62 3.74 5.37
C GLY A 110 -20.66 4.85 4.90
N MET A 111 -19.39 4.51 4.65
CA MET A 111 -18.41 5.43 4.07
C MET A 111 -18.54 5.49 2.54
N ILE A 112 -18.09 6.61 1.96
CA ILE A 112 -17.96 6.77 0.52
C ILE A 112 -16.60 6.21 0.08
N TRP A 113 -16.60 5.20 -0.78
CA TRP A 113 -15.38 4.73 -1.41
C TRP A 113 -14.83 5.77 -2.39
N ALA A 114 -13.71 6.39 -2.03
CA ALA A 114 -13.04 7.40 -2.84
C ALA A 114 -12.03 6.81 -3.84
N GLY A 115 -11.74 5.51 -3.78
CA GLY A 115 -10.94 4.80 -4.78
C GLY A 115 -9.71 4.09 -4.22
N GLY A 116 -9.02 3.37 -5.10
CA GLY A 116 -7.87 2.54 -4.76
C GLY A 116 -6.70 2.73 -5.74
N LEU A 117 -5.48 2.79 -5.22
CA LEU A 117 -4.24 2.76 -6.01
C LEU A 117 -3.43 1.51 -5.66
N ALA A 118 -3.06 0.75 -6.69
CA ALA A 118 -2.28 -0.47 -6.57
C ALA A 118 -0.95 -0.34 -7.34
N LEU A 119 0.16 -0.62 -6.67
CA LEU A 119 1.50 -0.61 -7.25
C LEU A 119 2.11 -2.01 -7.23
N GLY A 120 2.56 -2.47 -8.39
CA GLY A 120 3.44 -3.63 -8.50
C GLY A 120 4.90 -3.23 -8.30
N ALA A 121 5.74 -4.20 -7.92
CA ALA A 121 7.18 -4.05 -7.73
C ALA A 121 7.53 -2.93 -6.73
N GLY A 122 6.71 -2.78 -5.69
CA GLY A 122 6.79 -1.66 -4.75
C GLY A 122 8.18 -1.49 -4.14
N GLU A 123 8.82 -2.57 -3.71
CA GLU A 123 10.18 -2.48 -3.15
C GLU A 123 11.19 -1.96 -4.18
N ALA A 124 11.10 -2.40 -5.43
CA ALA A 124 12.00 -1.96 -6.49
C ALA A 124 11.74 -0.52 -6.95
N VAL A 125 10.45 -0.11 -7.00
CA VAL A 125 10.02 1.18 -7.53
C VAL A 125 10.15 2.28 -6.48
N ILE A 126 9.56 2.08 -5.30
CA ILE A 126 9.50 3.10 -4.24
C ILE A 126 10.47 2.82 -3.10
N GLY A 127 10.71 1.55 -2.75
CA GLY A 127 11.50 1.14 -1.59
C GLY A 127 11.08 1.86 -0.30
N SER A 128 12.03 2.09 0.61
CA SER A 128 11.81 2.74 1.91
C SER A 128 12.01 4.27 1.94
N GLN A 129 12.32 4.90 0.80
CA GLN A 129 12.71 6.31 0.75
C GLN A 129 11.61 7.24 0.18
N PRO A 130 11.57 8.53 0.57
CA PRO A 130 10.58 9.51 0.09
C PRO A 130 10.57 9.69 -1.42
N LEU A 131 9.39 9.79 -2.04
CA LEU A 131 9.19 9.80 -3.50
C LEU A 131 9.82 11.00 -4.23
N GLU A 132 10.16 12.07 -3.50
CA GLU A 132 10.80 13.27 -4.04
C GLU A 132 12.24 13.02 -4.53
N ASP A 133 12.87 11.95 -4.05
CA ASP A 133 14.24 11.59 -4.44
C ASP A 133 14.24 10.84 -5.77
N THR A 134 14.16 11.60 -6.88
CA THR A 134 13.92 11.08 -8.24
C THR A 134 15.17 10.55 -8.95
N GLN A 135 16.37 10.83 -8.44
CA GLN A 135 17.64 10.35 -8.99
C GLN A 135 18.19 9.17 -8.19
N ARG A 136 17.59 7.98 -8.38
CA ARG A 136 18.04 6.76 -7.70
C ARG A 136 18.75 5.85 -8.67
N ALA A 137 20.08 5.78 -8.56
CA ALA A 137 20.89 4.85 -9.34
C ALA A 137 20.38 3.41 -9.14
N GLY A 138 20.11 2.71 -10.26
CA GLY A 138 19.68 1.32 -10.25
C GLY A 138 18.21 1.05 -9.96
N ARG A 139 17.34 2.07 -9.84
CA ARG A 139 15.89 1.89 -9.68
C ARG A 139 15.09 2.27 -10.94
N PRO A 140 13.92 1.64 -11.18
CA PRO A 140 13.05 2.04 -12.28
C PRO A 140 12.51 3.46 -12.12
N PRO A 141 12.11 4.13 -13.21
CA PRO A 141 11.49 5.45 -13.16
C PRO A 141 10.19 5.45 -12.33
N VAL A 142 10.01 6.47 -11.49
CA VAL A 142 8.81 6.65 -10.65
C VAL A 142 7.82 7.67 -11.21
N LYS A 143 8.06 8.21 -12.42
CA LYS A 143 7.25 9.30 -12.99
C LYS A 143 5.76 8.95 -13.09
N HIS A 144 5.44 7.72 -13.50
CA HIS A 144 4.05 7.28 -13.59
C HIS A 144 3.36 7.20 -12.21
N VAL A 145 4.12 6.83 -11.17
CA VAL A 145 3.64 6.81 -9.77
C VAL A 145 3.34 8.22 -9.29
N ILE A 146 4.28 9.16 -9.49
CA ILE A 146 4.10 10.57 -9.09
C ILE A 146 2.88 11.17 -9.79
N GLN A 147 2.78 11.00 -11.12
CA GLN A 147 1.63 11.49 -11.89
C GLN A 147 0.30 10.90 -11.41
N ALA A 148 0.26 9.60 -11.11
CA ALA A 148 -0.95 8.97 -10.58
C ALA A 148 -1.33 9.52 -9.19
N LEU A 149 -0.34 9.76 -8.33
CA LEU A 149 -0.55 10.35 -7.01
C LEU A 149 -1.01 11.81 -7.12
N ASP A 150 -0.45 12.60 -8.04
CA ASP A 150 -0.91 13.98 -8.29
C ASP A 150 -2.36 14.04 -8.74
N MET A 151 -2.74 13.18 -9.70
CA MET A 151 -4.13 13.08 -10.16
C MET A 151 -5.07 12.66 -9.02
N ALA A 152 -4.66 11.68 -8.20
CA ALA A 152 -5.44 11.25 -7.05
C ALA A 152 -5.57 12.36 -6.01
N SER A 153 -4.48 13.03 -5.64
CA SER A 153 -4.48 14.14 -4.68
C SER A 153 -5.35 15.31 -5.14
N ALA A 154 -5.30 15.68 -6.42
CA ALA A 154 -6.15 16.74 -6.97
C ALA A 154 -7.64 16.39 -6.86
N ALA A 155 -8.04 15.19 -7.30
CA ALA A 155 -9.42 14.75 -7.21
C ALA A 155 -9.90 14.62 -5.75
N LEU A 156 -9.07 14.04 -4.87
CA LEU A 156 -9.41 13.88 -3.46
C LEU A 156 -9.62 15.22 -2.75
N ALA A 157 -8.80 16.23 -3.08
CA ALA A 157 -8.91 17.59 -2.52
C ALA A 157 -10.23 18.28 -2.91
N GLU A 158 -10.76 17.99 -4.10
CA GLU A 158 -12.04 18.51 -4.60
C GLU A 158 -13.25 17.67 -4.13
N GLY A 159 -13.05 16.69 -3.24
CA GLY A 159 -14.11 15.79 -2.79
C GLY A 159 -14.47 14.69 -3.80
N GLN A 160 -13.77 14.60 -4.93
CA GLN A 160 -14.03 13.63 -6.00
C GLN A 160 -13.34 12.29 -5.77
N VAL A 161 -13.87 11.24 -6.38
CA VAL A 161 -13.23 9.91 -6.39
C VAL A 161 -11.95 9.94 -7.23
N ILE A 162 -11.00 9.06 -6.92
CA ILE A 162 -9.77 8.88 -7.70
C ILE A 162 -10.14 8.52 -9.14
N PRO A 163 -9.62 9.26 -10.14
CA PRO A 163 -9.88 8.97 -11.54
C PRO A 163 -9.39 7.58 -11.92
N GLY A 164 -10.18 6.84 -12.70
CA GLY A 164 -9.77 5.51 -13.19
C GLY A 164 -8.48 5.55 -14.01
N GLU A 165 -8.15 6.69 -14.62
CA GLU A 165 -6.87 6.92 -15.29
C GLU A 165 -5.68 6.93 -14.31
N ALA A 166 -5.83 7.54 -13.14
CA ALA A 166 -4.78 7.53 -12.10
C ALA A 166 -4.51 6.09 -11.62
N ALA A 167 -5.56 5.30 -11.39
CA ALA A 167 -5.44 3.90 -11.03
C ALA A 167 -4.75 3.07 -12.13
N LYS A 168 -5.13 3.26 -13.40
CA LYS A 168 -4.49 2.62 -14.56
C LYS A 168 -3.02 3.01 -14.68
N LEU A 169 -2.69 4.29 -14.48
CA LEU A 169 -1.34 4.83 -14.56
C LEU A 169 -0.43 4.28 -13.44
N MET A 170 -0.96 4.17 -12.22
CA MET A 170 -0.27 3.56 -11.09
C MET A 170 0.07 2.08 -11.36
N ALA A 171 -0.84 1.36 -12.00
CA ALA A 171 -0.70 -0.07 -12.30
C ALA A 171 0.21 -0.38 -13.51
N LYS A 172 0.70 0.65 -14.24
CA LYS A 172 1.58 0.44 -15.40
C LYS A 172 2.93 -0.14 -14.98
N THR A 173 3.59 -0.76 -15.96
CA THR A 173 4.99 -1.14 -15.80
C THR A 173 5.86 0.11 -15.57
N PRO A 174 6.87 0.04 -14.69
CA PRO A 174 7.68 1.21 -14.36
C PRO A 174 8.54 1.73 -15.52
N ILE A 175 8.88 0.87 -16.48
CA ILE A 175 9.71 1.22 -17.63
C ILE A 175 8.80 1.52 -18.83
N PRO A 176 8.80 2.76 -19.36
CA PRO A 176 8.00 3.12 -20.52
C PRO A 176 8.26 2.19 -21.71
N LEU A 177 7.20 1.85 -22.45
CA LEU A 177 7.23 1.05 -23.67
C LEU A 177 7.70 -0.42 -23.48
N VAL A 178 7.99 -0.86 -22.26
CA VAL A 178 8.33 -2.26 -21.98
C VAL A 178 7.06 -3.08 -21.75
N PRO A 179 6.80 -4.13 -22.55
CA PRO A 179 5.68 -5.04 -22.32
C PRO A 179 5.78 -5.74 -20.97
N LEU A 180 4.64 -6.05 -20.36
CA LEU A 180 4.57 -6.68 -19.04
C LEU A 180 5.38 -7.98 -18.94
N GLY A 181 5.38 -8.81 -19.98
CA GLY A 181 6.13 -10.07 -20.00
C GLY A 181 7.65 -9.86 -19.90
N LEU A 182 8.18 -8.86 -20.61
CA LEU A 182 9.61 -8.51 -20.55
C LEU A 182 9.96 -7.87 -19.21
N TRP A 183 9.11 -6.97 -18.71
CA TRP A 183 9.29 -6.38 -17.38
C TRP A 183 9.31 -7.46 -16.29
N ARG A 184 8.37 -8.40 -16.31
CA ARG A 184 8.31 -9.54 -15.39
C ARG A 184 9.60 -10.36 -15.41
N TRP A 185 10.09 -10.68 -16.61
CA TRP A 185 11.35 -11.43 -16.76
C TRP A 185 12.55 -10.65 -16.20
N LEU A 186 12.67 -9.36 -16.53
CA LEU A 186 13.73 -8.49 -16.00
C LEU A 186 13.68 -8.42 -14.47
N PHE A 187 12.49 -8.17 -13.93
CA PHE A 187 12.23 -8.09 -12.50
C PHE A 187 12.65 -9.36 -11.77
N ILE A 188 12.21 -10.53 -12.23
CA ILE A 188 12.55 -11.83 -11.62
C ILE A 188 14.07 -12.09 -11.68
N LYS A 189 14.71 -11.77 -12.80
CA LYS A 189 16.17 -11.91 -12.92
C LYS A 189 16.93 -11.04 -11.92
N MET A 190 16.56 -9.76 -11.82
CA MET A 190 17.17 -8.82 -10.87
C MET A 190 16.93 -9.25 -9.42
N ALA A 191 15.70 -9.67 -9.09
CA ALA A 191 15.37 -10.19 -7.77
C ALA A 191 16.23 -11.42 -7.42
N LYS A 192 16.34 -12.39 -8.34
CA LYS A 192 17.17 -13.58 -8.13
C LYS A 192 18.65 -13.23 -7.90
N GLN A 193 19.17 -12.26 -8.65
CA GLN A 193 20.55 -11.80 -8.47
C GLN A 193 20.73 -11.12 -7.10
N HIS A 194 19.80 -10.26 -6.69
CA HIS A 194 19.81 -9.61 -5.38
C HIS A 194 19.84 -10.63 -4.24
N TRP A 195 18.95 -11.62 -4.26
CA TRP A 195 18.92 -12.69 -3.26
C TRP A 195 20.21 -13.54 -3.25
N ARG A 196 20.78 -13.84 -4.42
CA ARG A 196 22.06 -14.56 -4.50
C ARG A 196 23.23 -13.77 -3.93
N GLN A 197 23.28 -12.45 -4.16
CA GLN A 197 24.28 -11.57 -3.57
C GLN A 197 24.12 -11.52 -2.04
N GLY A 198 22.88 -11.40 -1.54
CA GLY A 198 22.58 -11.47 -0.11
C GLY A 198 23.01 -12.81 0.52
N ALA A 199 22.77 -13.93 -0.16
CA ALA A 199 23.18 -15.25 0.30
C ALA A 199 24.71 -15.38 0.40
N ALA A 200 25.43 -14.94 -0.65
CA ALA A 200 26.90 -14.94 -0.65
C ALA A 200 27.48 -14.08 0.47
N GLY A 201 26.90 -12.90 0.72
CA GLY A 201 27.29 -12.04 1.84
C GLY A 201 27.06 -12.67 3.22
N ASN A 202 26.08 -13.58 3.33
CA ASN A 202 25.79 -14.36 4.54
C ASN A 202 26.43 -15.76 4.55
N GLN A 203 27.38 -16.03 3.65
CA GLN A 203 28.07 -17.33 3.54
C GLN A 203 27.14 -18.53 3.27
N VAL A 204 25.96 -18.27 2.69
CA VAL A 204 25.01 -19.29 2.29
C VAL A 204 25.26 -19.66 0.82
N ASN A 205 25.65 -20.92 0.57
CA ASN A 205 25.85 -21.43 -0.78
C ASN A 205 24.52 -21.79 -1.46
N GLU A 206 24.55 -22.04 -2.78
CA GLU A 206 23.33 -22.35 -3.55
C GLU A 206 22.62 -23.62 -3.07
N ALA A 207 23.35 -24.64 -2.61
CA ALA A 207 22.75 -25.85 -2.06
C ALA A 207 22.00 -25.57 -0.75
N ALA A 208 22.56 -24.72 0.13
CA ALA A 208 21.94 -24.30 1.38
C ALA A 208 20.72 -23.39 1.15
N LEU A 209 20.71 -22.59 0.09
CA LEU A 209 19.55 -21.77 -0.30
C LEU A 209 18.31 -22.61 -0.64
N PHE A 210 18.50 -23.80 -1.21
CA PHE A 210 17.42 -24.72 -1.57
C PHE A 210 17.27 -25.89 -0.60
N ALA A 211 17.97 -25.86 0.54
CA ALA A 211 17.82 -26.86 1.56
C ALA A 211 16.38 -26.84 2.11
N GLN A 212 15.83 -28.02 2.38
CA GLN A 212 14.53 -28.19 3.03
C GLN A 212 14.75 -28.67 4.47
N PRO A 213 15.11 -27.77 5.41
CA PRO A 213 15.50 -28.16 6.78
C PRO A 213 14.38 -28.83 7.58
N TYR A 214 13.14 -28.77 7.08
CA TYR A 214 11.95 -29.37 7.69
C TYR A 214 11.36 -30.52 6.87
N ALA A 215 12.06 -31.02 5.83
CA ALA A 215 11.60 -32.20 5.12
C ALA A 215 11.70 -33.42 6.05
N GLU A 216 10.59 -34.15 6.23
CA GLU A 216 10.56 -35.36 7.05
C GLU A 216 11.60 -36.37 6.57
N VAL A 217 12.49 -36.77 7.47
CA VAL A 217 13.41 -37.89 7.23
C VAL A 217 12.56 -39.15 7.19
N LYS A 218 12.40 -39.74 5.99
CA LYS A 218 11.74 -41.05 5.87
C LYS A 218 12.50 -42.07 6.72
N PRO A 219 11.84 -42.78 7.66
CA PRO A 219 12.48 -43.86 8.39
C PRO A 219 12.90 -44.97 7.42
N SER A 220 14.15 -45.41 7.56
CA SER A 220 14.80 -46.48 6.78
C SER A 220 14.20 -47.86 7.07
#